data_AF-A0A822JA30-F1
#
_entry.id   AF-A0A822JA30-F1
#
_cell.length_a   1.000
_cell.length_b   1.000
_cell.length_c   1.000
_cell.angle_alpha   90.00
_cell.angle_beta   90.00
_cell.angle_gamma   90.00
#
_symmetry.space_group_name_H-M   'P 1'
#
loop_
_entity.id
_entity.type
_entity.pdbx_description
1 polymer ?
#
loop_
_entity_poly.entity_id
_entity_poly.type
_entity_poly.pdbx_seq_one_letter_code
_entity_poly.pdbx_strand_id
1 'polypeptide(L)'
;MKEDTCDKAIEILQATSDGDKLAPLDLKLVESAVNGFLSEKGIKVFNQLHETIVAGKYKHPWFHGIENMTIDHVGYVYWKGVVIEHYERPWAYSKDAKENAQELKRRCEILESKGIPLNITTVIWNWVEGE
;
A
#
# COMPACT_ATOMS: atom_id res chain seq x y z
N MET A 1 -4.84 28.86 3.52
CA MET A 1 -5.12 27.41 3.46
C MET A 1 -4.42 26.72 2.30
N LYS A 2 -4.54 27.21 1.05
CA LYS A 2 -3.84 26.59 -0.10
C LYS A 2 -2.31 26.63 0.02
N GLU A 3 -1.73 27.77 0.43
CA GLU A 3 -0.27 27.92 0.59
C GLU A 3 0.32 26.89 1.57
N ASP A 4 -0.24 26.79 2.79
CA ASP A 4 0.16 25.77 3.79
C ASP A 4 0.04 24.32 3.29
N THR A 5 -0.93 24.02 2.43
CA THR A 5 -1.11 22.66 1.89
C THR A 5 -0.04 22.31 0.86
N CYS A 6 0.29 23.26 -0.02
CA CYS A 6 1.34 23.06 -1.02
C CYS A 6 2.72 22.90 -0.37
N ASP A 7 3.03 23.70 0.65
CA ASP A 7 4.31 23.61 1.36
C ASP A 7 4.48 22.24 2.03
N LYS A 8 3.45 21.75 2.74
CA LYS A 8 3.44 20.40 3.32
C LYS A 8 3.58 19.30 2.28
N ALA A 9 2.91 19.44 1.14
CA ALA A 9 3.02 18.47 0.05
C ALA A 9 4.43 18.42 -0.53
N ILE A 10 5.09 19.58 -0.71
CA ILE A 10 6.48 19.66 -1.15
C ILE A 10 7.41 18.96 -0.16
N GLU A 11 7.26 19.23 1.14
CA GLU A 11 8.06 18.56 2.17
C GLU A 11 7.87 17.04 2.18
N ILE A 12 6.63 16.57 2.02
CA ILE A 12 6.33 15.14 1.87
C ILE A 12 7.07 14.55 0.67
N LEU A 13 6.93 15.15 -0.52
CA LEU A 13 7.52 14.63 -1.75
C LEU A 13 9.05 14.62 -1.67
N GLN A 14 9.66 15.69 -1.16
CA GLN A 14 11.11 15.75 -0.96
C GLN A 14 11.62 14.65 -0.01
N ALA A 15 10.93 14.41 1.11
CA ALA A 15 11.31 13.38 2.07
C ALA A 15 11.08 11.94 1.57
N THR A 16 10.22 11.76 0.56
CA THR A 16 9.76 10.44 0.08
C THR A 16 10.24 10.08 -1.32
N SER A 17 11.30 10.74 -1.81
CA SER A 17 11.82 10.53 -3.17
C SER A 17 10.75 10.77 -4.23
N ASP A 18 10.17 11.97 -4.21
CA ASP A 18 9.08 12.39 -5.09
C ASP A 18 7.82 11.51 -4.98
N GLY A 19 7.59 10.95 -3.79
CA GLY A 19 6.44 10.09 -3.51
C GLY A 19 6.68 8.60 -3.74
N ASP A 20 7.82 8.18 -4.31
CA ASP A 20 8.11 6.76 -4.58
C ASP A 20 8.18 5.88 -3.31
N LYS A 21 8.46 6.50 -2.15
CA LYS A 21 8.49 5.81 -0.85
C LYS A 21 7.14 5.80 -0.13
N LEU A 22 6.11 6.44 -0.68
CA LEU A 22 4.77 6.43 -0.12
C LEU A 22 4.02 5.18 -0.57
N ALA A 23 3.07 4.72 0.26
CA ALA A 23 2.04 3.86 -0.27
C ALA A 23 1.20 4.61 -1.31
N PRO A 24 0.64 3.92 -2.31
CA PRO A 24 -0.12 4.60 -3.36
C PRO A 24 -1.32 5.40 -2.86
N LEU A 25 -1.98 4.97 -1.77
CA LEU A 25 -3.10 5.72 -1.18
C LEU A 25 -2.63 6.99 -0.46
N ASP A 26 -1.43 6.98 0.14
CA ASP A 26 -0.87 8.16 0.78
C ASP A 26 -0.41 9.17 -0.28
N LEU A 27 0.19 8.71 -1.39
CA LEU A 27 0.47 9.59 -2.53
C LEU A 27 -0.83 10.17 -3.11
N LYS A 28 -1.89 9.37 -3.23
CA LYS A 28 -3.20 9.86 -3.69
C LYS A 28 -3.81 10.89 -2.73
N LEU A 29 -3.57 10.75 -1.43
CA LEU A 29 -3.98 11.73 -0.42
C LEU A 29 -3.25 13.06 -0.63
N VAL A 30 -1.94 13.05 -0.88
CA VAL A 30 -1.15 14.25 -1.20
C VAL A 30 -1.68 14.94 -2.46
N GLU A 31 -1.91 14.19 -3.53
CA GLU A 31 -2.48 14.72 -4.77
C GLU A 31 -3.86 15.37 -4.52
N SER A 32 -4.71 14.70 -3.74
CA SER A 32 -6.04 15.19 -3.39
C SER A 32 -5.97 16.44 -2.49
N ALA A 33 -4.94 16.56 -1.64
CA ALA A 33 -4.69 17.73 -0.82
C ALA A 33 -4.41 18.96 -1.68
N VAL A 34 -3.43 18.84 -2.59
CA VAL A 34 -3.02 19.94 -3.48
C VAL A 34 -4.18 20.39 -4.37
N ASN A 35 -4.99 19.43 -4.86
CA ASN A 35 -6.15 19.72 -5.69
C ASN A 35 -7.36 20.28 -4.90
N GLY A 36 -7.31 20.32 -3.57
CA GLY A 36 -8.40 20.83 -2.73
C GLY A 36 -9.62 19.89 -2.67
N PHE A 37 -9.40 18.58 -2.83
CA PHE A 37 -10.45 17.56 -2.83
C PHE A 37 -10.60 16.83 -1.49
N LEU A 38 -9.84 17.23 -0.47
CA LEU A 38 -9.94 16.61 0.86
C LEU A 38 -11.18 17.10 1.62
N SER A 39 -11.85 16.16 2.27
CA SER A 39 -12.79 16.45 3.35
C SER A 39 -12.06 16.88 4.62
N GLU A 40 -12.79 17.35 5.65
CA GLU A 40 -12.19 17.64 6.96
C GLU A 40 -11.44 16.45 7.57
N LYS A 41 -11.98 15.23 7.40
CA LYS A 41 -11.29 14.00 7.79
C LYS A 41 -10.02 13.80 6.96
N GLY A 42 -10.09 14.03 5.65
CA GLY A 42 -8.93 13.96 4.76
C GLY A 42 -7.83 14.93 5.17
N ILE A 43 -8.17 16.16 5.54
CA ILE A 43 -7.22 17.17 6.01
C ILE A 43 -6.50 16.69 7.28
N LYS A 44 -7.22 16.09 8.24
CA LYS A 44 -6.60 15.52 9.44
C LYS A 44 -5.61 14.40 9.12
N VAL A 45 -5.98 13.49 8.21
CA VAL A 45 -5.10 12.40 7.78
C VAL A 45 -3.87 12.95 7.03
N PHE A 46 -4.06 13.95 6.19
CA PHE A 46 -2.95 14.60 5.45
C PHE A 46 -1.96 15.30 6.40
N ASN A 47 -2.46 16.05 7.39
CA ASN A 47 -1.60 16.67 8.39
C ASN A 47 -0.85 15.60 9.22
N GLN A 48 -1.52 14.52 9.60
CA GLN A 48 -0.87 13.43 10.31
C GLN A 48 0.22 12.74 9.47
N LEU A 49 -0.04 12.55 8.17
CA LEU A 49 0.94 12.01 7.22
C LEU A 49 2.17 12.90 7.15
N HIS A 50 1.98 14.21 6.94
CA HIS A 50 3.05 15.21 6.96
C HIS A 50 3.90 15.14 8.23
N GLU A 51 3.27 15.21 9.40
CA GLU A 51 3.95 15.12 10.70
C GLU A 51 4.78 13.83 10.84
N THR A 52 4.23 12.69 10.42
CA THR A 52 4.96 11.41 10.52
C THR A 52 6.15 11.34 9.58
N ILE A 53 6.06 11.93 8.38
CA ILE A 53 7.13 11.94 7.39
C ILE A 53 8.26 12.85 7.82
N VAL A 54 7.93 14.08 8.23
CA VAL A 54 8.94 15.05 8.72
C VAL A 54 9.64 14.52 9.97
N ALA A 55 8.92 13.80 10.83
CA ALA A 55 9.51 13.16 12.00
C ALA A 55 10.35 11.90 11.67
N GLY A 56 10.42 11.46 10.41
CA GLY A 56 11.09 10.22 10.01
C GLY A 56 10.44 8.94 10.56
N LYS A 57 9.15 9.02 10.93
CA LYS A 57 8.38 7.94 11.57
C LYS A 57 7.36 7.29 10.63
N TYR A 58 7.34 7.69 9.36
CA TYR A 58 6.45 7.10 8.37
C TYR A 58 6.68 5.59 8.29
N LYS A 59 5.59 4.83 8.37
CA LYS A 59 5.58 3.40 8.14
C LYS A 59 4.66 3.14 6.98
N HIS A 60 5.16 2.37 6.03
CA HIS A 60 4.35 1.96 4.90
C HIS A 60 3.11 1.19 5.42
N PRO A 61 1.89 1.64 5.12
CA PRO A 61 0.70 0.94 5.55
C PRO A 61 0.61 -0.44 4.91
N TRP A 62 0.01 -1.36 5.65
CA TRP A 62 -0.31 -2.68 5.15
C TRP A 62 -1.45 -2.63 4.14
N PHE A 63 -1.26 -3.32 3.01
CA PHE A 63 -2.25 -3.41 1.96
C PHE A 63 -3.49 -4.14 2.49
N HIS A 64 -4.66 -3.49 2.36
CA HIS A 64 -5.93 -3.94 2.97
C HIS A 64 -5.88 -4.18 4.49
N GLY A 65 -4.88 -3.63 5.19
CA GLY A 65 -4.65 -3.88 6.62
C GLY A 65 -4.10 -5.27 6.94
N ILE A 66 -3.63 -6.02 5.93
CA ILE A 66 -3.08 -7.36 6.10
C ILE A 66 -1.60 -7.27 6.46
N GLU A 67 -1.26 -7.64 7.70
CA GLU A 67 0.11 -7.59 8.19
C GLU A 67 1.09 -8.32 7.25
N ASN A 68 2.24 -7.70 7.02
CA ASN A 68 3.28 -8.13 6.08
C ASN A 68 2.92 -8.05 4.59
N MET A 69 1.73 -7.56 4.22
CA MET A 69 1.35 -7.38 2.83
C MET A 69 1.47 -5.91 2.42
N THR A 70 2.12 -5.65 1.28
CA THR A 70 2.21 -4.30 0.68
C THR A 70 1.87 -4.34 -0.80
N ILE A 71 1.59 -3.18 -1.38
CA ILE A 71 1.41 -2.98 -2.81
C ILE A 71 2.21 -1.76 -3.27
N ASP A 72 2.84 -1.82 -4.43
CA ASP A 72 3.58 -0.69 -5.00
C ASP A 72 2.75 0.17 -5.97
N HIS A 73 3.40 1.17 -6.56
CA HIS A 73 2.75 2.11 -7.47
C HIS A 73 2.28 1.47 -8.80
N VAL A 74 2.87 0.34 -9.18
CA VAL A 74 2.58 -0.35 -10.44
C VAL A 74 1.57 -1.48 -10.25
N GLY A 75 1.36 -1.91 -9.00
CA GLY A 75 0.35 -2.91 -8.63
C GLY A 75 0.93 -4.24 -8.17
N TYR A 76 2.26 -4.39 -8.03
CA TYR A 76 2.82 -5.62 -7.47
C TYR A 76 2.46 -5.73 -5.99
N VAL A 77 1.94 -6.89 -5.61
CA VAL A 77 1.60 -7.26 -4.24
C VAL A 77 2.74 -8.07 -3.67
N TYR A 78 3.21 -7.67 -2.49
CA TYR A 78 4.32 -8.29 -1.79
C TYR A 78 3.85 -8.89 -0.48
N TRP A 79 4.41 -10.05 -0.12
CA TRP A 79 4.31 -10.66 1.20
C TRP A 79 5.70 -10.76 1.82
N LYS A 80 5.92 -10.06 2.94
CA LYS A 80 7.24 -9.95 3.61
C LYS A 80 8.38 -9.55 2.64
N GLY A 81 8.06 -8.70 1.66
CA GLY A 81 9.01 -8.24 0.64
C GLY A 81 9.16 -9.16 -0.59
N VAL A 82 8.44 -10.29 -0.65
CA VAL A 82 8.44 -11.19 -1.82
C VAL A 82 7.23 -10.91 -2.69
N VAL A 83 7.42 -10.72 -4.00
CA VAL A 83 6.31 -10.53 -4.95
C VAL A 83 5.50 -11.83 -5.06
N ILE A 84 4.18 -11.73 -4.86
CA ILE A 84 3.26 -12.88 -4.88
C ILE A 84 2.11 -12.73 -5.88
N GLU A 85 1.82 -11.51 -6.34
CA GLU A 85 0.79 -11.23 -7.36
C GLU A 85 1.00 -9.82 -7.94
N HIS A 86 0.29 -9.49 -9.02
CA HIS A 86 0.15 -8.16 -9.60
C HIS A 86 -1.34 -7.82 -9.78
N TYR A 87 -1.80 -6.74 -9.14
CA TYR A 87 -3.17 -6.27 -9.24
C TYR A 87 -3.28 -5.11 -10.24
N GLU A 88 -4.33 -5.14 -11.06
CA GLU A 88 -4.72 -3.95 -11.81
C GLU A 88 -5.18 -2.84 -10.85
N ARG A 89 -4.63 -1.63 -11.02
CA ARG A 89 -4.84 -0.49 -10.13
C ARG A 89 -6.31 -0.14 -9.85
N PRO A 90 -7.23 -0.10 -10.85
CA PRO A 90 -8.64 0.20 -10.59
C PRO A 90 -9.31 -0.88 -9.72
N TRP A 91 -8.88 -2.14 -9.86
CA TRP A 91 -9.44 -3.26 -9.13
C TRP A 91 -8.80 -3.45 -7.74
N ALA A 92 -7.54 -3.08 -7.56
CA ALA A 92 -6.73 -3.37 -6.37
C ALA A 92 -7.35 -2.91 -5.03
N TYR A 93 -8.18 -1.86 -5.05
CA TYR A 93 -8.83 -1.31 -3.86
C TYR A 93 -10.33 -1.66 -3.75
N SER A 94 -10.80 -2.58 -4.57
CA SER A 94 -12.16 -3.11 -4.52
C SER A 94 -12.38 -4.07 -3.34
N LYS A 95 -13.65 -4.41 -3.07
CA LYS A 95 -14.00 -5.45 -2.09
C LYS A 95 -13.46 -6.82 -2.52
N ASP A 96 -13.57 -7.16 -3.80
CA ASP A 96 -13.12 -8.44 -4.35
C ASP A 96 -11.60 -8.58 -4.24
N ALA A 97 -10.84 -7.51 -4.50
CA ALA A 97 -9.39 -7.51 -4.32
C ALA A 97 -8.97 -7.68 -2.86
N LYS A 98 -9.77 -7.17 -1.91
CA LYS A 98 -9.55 -7.41 -0.48
C LYS A 98 -9.77 -8.88 -0.12
N GLU A 99 -10.85 -9.48 -0.60
CA GLU A 99 -11.14 -10.90 -0.39
C GLU A 99 -10.05 -11.78 -1.01
N ASN A 100 -9.61 -11.45 -2.23
CA ASN A 100 -8.48 -12.12 -2.85
C ASN A 100 -7.18 -11.95 -2.06
N ALA A 101 -6.88 -10.75 -1.55
CA ALA A 101 -5.68 -10.51 -0.72
C ALA A 101 -5.70 -11.32 0.59
N GLN A 102 -6.88 -11.52 1.20
CA GLN A 102 -7.03 -12.40 2.36
C GLN A 102 -6.76 -13.86 2.02
N GLU A 103 -7.14 -14.30 0.83
CA GLU A 103 -6.80 -15.63 0.34
C GLU A 103 -5.29 -15.75 0.07
N LEU A 104 -4.66 -14.75 -0.56
CA LEU A 104 -3.21 -14.72 -0.75
C LEU A 104 -2.44 -14.85 0.57
N LYS A 105 -2.89 -14.15 1.62
CA LYS A 105 -2.36 -14.30 2.99
C LYS A 105 -2.39 -15.76 3.43
N ARG A 106 -3.56 -16.41 3.35
CA ARG A 106 -3.74 -17.82 3.74
C ARG A 106 -2.77 -18.73 2.99
N ARG A 107 -2.66 -18.56 1.67
CA ARG A 107 -1.76 -19.35 0.83
C ARG A 107 -0.29 -19.17 1.22
N CYS A 108 0.13 -17.93 1.44
CA CYS A 108 1.49 -17.64 1.88
C CYS A 108 1.81 -18.29 3.21
N GLU A 109 0.91 -18.20 4.19
CA GLU A 109 1.09 -18.83 5.52
C GLU A 109 1.22 -20.36 5.42
N ILE A 110 0.43 -21.01 4.56
CA ILE A 110 0.50 -22.46 4.33
C ILE A 110 1.83 -22.86 3.68
N LEU A 111 2.24 -22.16 2.62
CA LEU A 111 3.49 -22.44 1.92
C LEU A 111 4.70 -22.22 2.85
N GLU A 112 4.69 -21.15 3.65
CA GLU A 112 5.71 -20.89 4.67
C GLU A 112 5.77 -22.03 5.70
N SER A 113 4.63 -22.54 6.17
CA SER A 113 4.60 -23.65 7.12
C SER A 113 5.19 -24.96 6.56
N LYS A 114 5.13 -25.12 5.23
CA LYS A 114 5.70 -26.25 4.49
C LYS A 114 7.15 -26.02 4.05
N GLY A 115 7.73 -24.84 4.31
CA GLY A 115 9.06 -24.47 3.84
C GLY A 115 9.15 -24.29 2.32
N ILE A 116 8.02 -24.06 1.64
CA ILE A 116 7.96 -23.87 0.20
C ILE A 116 8.26 -22.40 -0.13
N PRO A 117 9.19 -22.10 -1.05
CA PRO A 117 9.49 -20.74 -1.45
C PRO A 117 8.27 -20.01 -2.03
N LEU A 118 8.04 -18.78 -1.59
CA LEU A 118 6.98 -17.92 -2.10
C LEU A 118 7.41 -17.25 -3.41
N ASN A 119 6.50 -17.21 -4.36
CA ASN A 119 6.52 -16.39 -5.58
C ASN A 119 5.14 -16.50 -6.25
N ILE A 120 4.92 -15.72 -7.30
CA ILE A 120 3.66 -15.76 -8.06
C ILE A 120 3.30 -17.19 -8.50
N THR A 121 4.28 -18.00 -8.94
CA THR A 121 4.03 -19.38 -9.38
C THR A 121 3.54 -20.29 -8.26
N THR A 122 4.15 -20.25 -7.08
CA THR A 122 3.73 -21.12 -5.98
C THR A 122 2.45 -20.65 -5.30
N VAL A 123 2.22 -19.34 -5.24
CA VAL A 123 1.03 -18.76 -4.58
C VAL A 123 -0.21 -18.78 -5.47
N ILE A 124 -0.04 -18.65 -6.79
CA ILE A 124 -1.15 -18.50 -7.74
C ILE A 124 -1.22 -19.70 -8.68
N TRP A 125 -0.23 -19.85 -9.55
CA TRP A 125 -0.31 -20.75 -10.71
C TRP A 125 -0.33 -22.23 -10.34
N ASN A 126 0.41 -22.61 -9.30
CA ASN A 126 0.52 -23.99 -8.82
C ASN A 126 -0.29 -24.25 -7.54
N TRP A 127 -1.17 -23.33 -7.15
CA TRP A 127 -1.98 -23.52 -5.95
C TRP A 127 -3.00 -24.65 -6.16
N VAL A 128 -3.00 -25.65 -5.27
CA VAL A 128 -3.96 -26.75 -5.27
C VAL A 128 -4.92 -26.56 -4.10
N GLU A 129 -6.22 -26.47 -4.39
CA GLU A 129 -7.24 -26.35 -3.36
C GLU A 129 -7.34 -27.63 -2.51
N GLY A 130 -7.42 -27.47 -1.19
CA GLY A 130 -7.51 -28.58 -0.22
C GLY A 130 -6.23 -28.91 0.56
N GLU A 131 -5.19 -28.07 0.42
CA GLU A 131 -3.87 -28.18 1.09
C GLU A 131 -3.68 -27.34 2.36
#